data_AF-A0AAD4KVW9-F1
#
_entry.id   AF-A0AAD4KVW9-F1
#
_cell.length_a   1.000
_cell.length_b   1.000
_cell.length_c   1.000
_cell.angle_alpha   90.00
_cell.angle_beta   90.00
_cell.angle_gamma   90.00
#
_symmetry.space_group_name_H-M   'P 1'
#
loop_
_entity.id
_entity.type
_entity.pdbx_description
1 polymer ?
#
loop_
_entity_poly.entity_id
_entity_poly.type
_entity_poly.pdbx_seq_one_letter_code
_entity_poly.pdbx_strand_id
1 'polypeptide(L)'
;MKSFTLLALATVLPSALAAAFAAPASPFDKRSCSPSSCLCNGIQGQFCGDESINADCLDTHVYECQSGTGYACDYGYRDSCASCGSLSC
;
A
#
# COMPACT_ATOMS: atom_id res chain seq x y z
N MET A 1 36.97 -40.34 52.59
CA MET A 1 36.44 -39.26 53.45
C MET A 1 36.59 -37.98 52.65
N LYS A 2 35.50 -37.40 52.12
CA LYS A 2 34.74 -36.29 52.74
C LYS A 2 35.62 -35.02 52.72
N SER A 3 35.32 -33.98 51.94
CA SER A 3 34.08 -33.22 52.00
C SER A 3 33.84 -32.36 50.76
N PHE A 4 32.57 -32.30 50.37
CA PHE A 4 31.97 -31.28 49.54
C PHE A 4 31.94 -29.94 50.30
N THR A 5 32.13 -28.81 49.61
CA THR A 5 31.50 -27.55 50.00
C THR A 5 31.10 -26.76 48.77
N LEU A 6 29.85 -26.33 48.81
CA LEU A 6 29.02 -25.71 47.80
C LEU A 6 29.00 -24.17 47.95
N LEU A 7 28.42 -23.53 46.93
CA LEU A 7 27.90 -22.15 46.85
C LEU A 7 28.98 -21.06 46.65
N ALA A 8 28.82 -20.05 45.78
CA ALA A 8 27.58 -19.39 45.36
C ALA A 8 27.74 -18.61 44.03
N LEU A 9 26.61 -18.51 43.32
CA LEU A 9 26.07 -17.34 42.60
C LEU A 9 26.99 -16.50 41.69
N ALA A 10 26.72 -16.60 40.38
CA ALA A 10 26.42 -15.44 39.54
C ALA A 10 25.68 -15.90 38.28
N THR A 11 24.35 -15.93 38.33
CA THR A 11 23.50 -16.06 37.13
C THR A 11 23.54 -14.73 36.39
N VAL A 12 24.45 -14.60 35.43
CA VAL A 12 24.46 -13.50 34.46
C VAL A 12 23.29 -13.73 33.50
N LEU A 13 22.25 -12.89 33.62
CA LEU A 13 21.15 -12.84 32.66
C LEU A 13 21.70 -12.39 31.28
N PRO A 14 21.52 -13.16 30.20
CA PRO A 14 21.74 -12.66 28.85
C PRO A 14 20.54 -11.77 28.47
N SER A 15 20.69 -10.47 28.67
CA SER A 15 19.75 -9.48 28.16
C SER A 15 19.93 -9.36 26.64
N ALA A 16 18.80 -9.43 25.93
CA ALA A 16 18.60 -9.01 24.54
C ALA A 16 19.03 -9.98 23.42
N LEU A 17 18.30 -11.09 23.31
CA LEU A 17 18.02 -11.72 22.03
C LEU A 17 16.72 -11.14 21.46
N ALA A 18 16.79 -10.01 20.75
CA ALA A 18 15.73 -9.53 19.85
C ALA A 18 16.23 -8.36 18.98
N ALA A 19 17.30 -8.57 18.20
CA ALA A 19 17.48 -7.76 17.01
C ALA A 19 16.45 -8.24 15.99
N ALA A 20 15.37 -7.49 15.89
CA ALA A 20 14.27 -7.69 14.97
C ALA A 20 14.79 -8.00 13.56
N PHE A 21 14.32 -9.11 12.99
CA PHE A 21 14.26 -9.28 11.56
C PHE A 21 13.30 -8.21 11.01
N ALA A 22 13.80 -6.99 10.81
CA ALA A 22 13.19 -6.08 9.86
C ALA A 22 13.44 -6.71 8.49
N ALA A 23 12.48 -7.51 8.01
CA ALA A 23 12.41 -7.86 6.61
C ALA A 23 12.53 -6.55 5.81
N PRO A 24 13.43 -6.45 4.81
CA PRO A 24 13.48 -5.27 3.97
C PRO A 24 12.09 -5.13 3.35
N ALA A 25 11.40 -4.03 3.67
CA ALA A 25 10.19 -3.63 2.96
C ALA A 25 10.52 -3.69 1.47
N SER A 26 9.75 -4.50 0.75
CA SER A 26 10.05 -4.75 -0.66
C SER A 26 9.83 -3.43 -1.40
N PRO A 27 10.64 -3.08 -2.41
CA PRO A 27 10.49 -1.83 -3.17
C PRO A 27 9.16 -1.72 -3.94
N PHE A 28 8.25 -2.70 -3.77
CA PHE A 28 6.91 -2.76 -4.34
C PHE A 28 5.77 -2.40 -3.36
N ASP A 29 6.08 -2.04 -2.11
CA ASP A 29 5.08 -1.67 -1.08
C ASP A 29 4.35 -0.33 -1.32
N LYS A 30 4.58 0.36 -2.44
CA LYS A 30 3.99 1.67 -2.68
C LYS A 30 3.41 1.82 -4.07
N ARG A 31 2.36 1.05 -4.36
CA ARG A 31 1.40 1.51 -5.37
C ARG A 31 0.69 2.72 -4.74
N SER A 32 0.78 3.87 -5.39
CA SER A 32 0.10 5.08 -4.93
C SER A 32 -1.43 5.00 -5.10
N CYS A 33 -1.92 3.97 -5.78
CA CYS A 33 -3.32 3.72 -6.10
C CYS A 33 -3.68 2.23 -5.89
N SER A 34 -4.97 1.96 -5.71
CA SER A 34 -5.53 0.62 -5.57
C SER A 34 -5.84 0.01 -6.94
N PRO A 35 -5.67 -1.31 -7.14
CA PRO A 35 -6.20 -1.98 -8.33
C PRO A 35 -7.71 -1.73 -8.48
N SER A 36 -8.19 -1.56 -9.70
CA SER A 36 -9.60 -1.32 -9.98
C SER A 36 -10.08 -2.11 -11.21
N SER A 37 -11.39 -2.29 -11.33
CA SER A 37 -12.02 -2.84 -12.54
C SER A 37 -12.29 -1.77 -13.61
N CYS A 38 -12.02 -0.49 -13.31
CA CYS A 38 -12.19 0.61 -14.25
C CYS A 38 -11.26 0.42 -15.46
N LEU A 39 -11.88 0.27 -16.63
CA LEU A 39 -11.21 0.13 -17.92
C LEU A 39 -10.94 1.51 -18.53
N CYS A 40 -9.83 1.63 -19.24
CA CYS A 40 -9.42 2.84 -19.93
C CYS A 40 -8.91 2.55 -21.34
N ASN A 41 -8.62 3.60 -22.11
CA ASN A 41 -8.15 3.49 -23.50
C ASN A 41 -6.69 3.00 -23.65
N GLY A 42 -6.01 2.68 -22.56
CA GLY A 42 -4.61 2.25 -22.54
C GLY A 42 -3.59 3.37 -22.79
N ILE A 43 -4.01 4.62 -22.83
CA ILE A 43 -3.12 5.80 -22.93
C ILE A 43 -2.82 6.27 -21.50
N GLN A 44 -1.54 6.41 -21.16
CA GLN A 44 -1.12 6.86 -19.83
C GLN A 44 -1.75 8.22 -19.48
N GLY A 45 -2.31 8.33 -18.27
CA GLY A 45 -2.80 9.59 -17.73
C GLY A 45 -3.89 9.43 -16.68
N GLN A 46 -4.15 10.54 -15.97
CA GLN A 46 -5.21 10.61 -14.97
C GLN A 46 -6.53 11.07 -15.59
N PHE A 47 -7.63 10.62 -15.00
CA PHE A 47 -8.98 11.05 -15.35
C PHE A 47 -9.93 10.91 -14.14
N CYS A 48 -11.05 11.64 -14.16
CA CYS A 48 -12.15 11.37 -13.23
C CYS A 48 -13.00 10.22 -13.76
N GLY A 49 -13.51 9.37 -12.87
CA GLY A 49 -14.44 8.31 -13.25
C GLY A 49 -15.73 8.86 -13.88
N ASP A 50 -16.43 7.99 -14.59
CA ASP A 50 -17.71 8.26 -15.22
C ASP A 50 -18.53 6.96 -15.27
N GLU A 51 -19.46 6.81 -14.33
CA GLU A 51 -20.31 5.63 -14.17
C GLU A 51 -21.28 5.47 -15.34
N SER A 52 -21.53 6.54 -16.10
CA SER A 52 -22.38 6.51 -17.30
C SER A 52 -21.68 5.87 -18.50
N ILE A 53 -20.34 5.92 -18.55
CA ILE A 53 -19.51 5.28 -19.59
C ILE A 53 -19.03 3.90 -19.13
N ASN A 54 -18.60 3.81 -17.87
CA ASN A 54 -18.10 2.59 -17.27
C ASN A 54 -18.52 2.52 -15.80
N ALA A 55 -19.45 1.62 -15.49
CA ALA A 55 -19.99 1.44 -14.15
C ALA A 55 -18.94 1.06 -13.08
N ASP A 56 -17.73 0.63 -13.48
CA ASP A 56 -16.62 0.35 -12.57
C ASP A 56 -15.78 1.61 -12.23
N CYS A 57 -16.06 2.76 -12.84
CA CYS A 57 -15.33 4.02 -12.66
C CYS A 57 -16.22 5.04 -11.94
N LEU A 58 -16.14 5.14 -10.61
CA LEU A 58 -16.96 6.02 -9.79
C LEU A 58 -16.78 7.50 -10.16
N ASP A 59 -17.89 8.25 -10.33
CA ASP A 59 -17.89 9.66 -10.78
C ASP A 59 -17.03 10.58 -9.90
N THR A 60 -16.87 10.20 -8.64
CA THR A 60 -16.19 11.01 -7.62
C THR A 60 -14.71 10.66 -7.44
N HIS A 61 -14.21 9.65 -8.14
CA HIS A 61 -12.85 9.13 -7.98
C HIS A 61 -11.91 9.60 -9.08
N VAL A 62 -10.61 9.64 -8.78
CA VAL A 62 -9.54 9.78 -9.78
C VAL A 62 -8.94 8.43 -10.09
N TYR A 63 -8.69 8.19 -11.35
CA TYR A 63 -8.04 6.99 -11.86
C TYR A 63 -6.78 7.33 -12.65
N GLU A 64 -5.79 6.45 -12.66
CA GLU A 64 -4.64 6.47 -13.57
C GLU A 64 -4.75 5.32 -14.56
N CYS A 65 -4.83 5.62 -15.85
CA CYS A 65 -4.76 4.61 -16.89
C CYS A 65 -3.31 4.14 -17.06
N GLN A 66 -3.07 2.84 -16.97
CA GLN A 66 -1.74 2.29 -17.21
C GLN A 66 -1.49 2.09 -18.72
N SER A 67 -0.37 2.63 -19.21
CA SER A 67 0.01 2.54 -20.62
C SER A 67 -0.01 1.10 -21.14
N GLY A 68 -0.76 0.84 -22.20
CA GLY A 68 -0.78 -0.42 -22.93
C GLY A 68 -1.54 -1.58 -22.26
N THR A 69 -2.18 -1.38 -21.10
CA THR A 69 -2.92 -2.46 -20.42
C THR A 69 -4.43 -2.36 -20.59
N GLY A 70 -4.97 -1.15 -20.76
CA GLY A 70 -6.41 -0.90 -20.78
C GLY A 70 -7.05 -0.92 -19.39
N TYR A 71 -6.25 -1.03 -18.32
CA TYR A 71 -6.72 -1.01 -16.94
C TYR A 71 -6.28 0.28 -16.25
N ALA A 72 -7.15 0.79 -15.39
CA ALA A 72 -6.84 1.90 -14.52
C ALA A 72 -6.67 1.46 -13.06
N CYS A 73 -5.85 2.19 -12.31
CA CYS A 73 -5.82 2.09 -10.86
C CYS A 73 -6.55 3.28 -10.22
N ASP A 74 -7.17 3.06 -9.07
CA ASP A 74 -8.00 4.02 -8.35
C ASP A 74 -7.18 4.76 -7.29
N TYR A 75 -7.10 6.08 -7.41
CA TYR A 75 -6.51 6.97 -6.40
C TYR A 75 -7.49 7.36 -5.28
N GLY A 76 -8.77 7.03 -5.44
CA GLY A 76 -9.85 7.34 -4.52
C GLY A 76 -10.55 8.65 -4.84
N TYR A 77 -11.40 9.04 -3.90
CA TYR A 77 -12.22 10.25 -3.96
C TYR A 77 -11.38 11.52 -4.17
N ARG A 78 -11.88 12.43 -5.02
CA ARG A 78 -11.37 13.80 -5.16
C ARG A 78 -12.51 14.79 -5.32
N ASP A 79 -12.46 15.86 -4.52
CA ASP A 79 -13.49 16.91 -4.50
C ASP A 79 -13.77 17.49 -5.89
N SER A 80 -12.74 17.66 -6.72
CA SER A 80 -12.90 18.21 -8.07
C SER A 80 -13.65 17.27 -9.01
N CYS A 81 -13.44 15.95 -8.92
CA CYS A 81 -14.21 14.99 -9.68
C CYS A 81 -15.68 14.99 -9.22
N ALA A 82 -15.90 15.01 -7.89
CA ALA A 82 -17.25 15.06 -7.34
C ALA A 82 -18.01 16.37 -7.64
N SER A 83 -17.31 17.49 -7.72
CA SER A 83 -17.93 18.83 -7.86
C SER A 83 -18.11 19.26 -9.30
N CYS A 84 -17.17 18.91 -10.19
CA CYS A 84 -17.14 19.41 -11.56
C CYS A 84 -16.76 18.35 -12.61
N GLY A 85 -16.60 17.08 -12.22
CA GLY A 85 -16.23 15.98 -13.13
C GLY A 85 -14.85 16.15 -13.78
N SER A 86 -13.95 16.94 -13.17
CA SER A 86 -12.64 17.26 -13.74
C SER A 86 -11.52 17.17 -12.71
N LEU A 87 -10.29 16.94 -13.18
CA LEU A 87 -9.11 16.88 -12.31
C LEU A 87 -8.80 18.22 -11.64
N SER A 88 -9.35 19.32 -12.13
CA SER A 88 -9.21 20.63 -11.50
C SER A 88 -10.40 21.50 -11.83
N CYS A 89 -10.89 22.16 -10.79
CA CYS A 89 -11.77 23.31 -10.73
C CYS A 89 -11.35 24.08 -9.46
#